data_AF-A0A7G5BWH6-F1
#
_entry.id   AF-A0A7G5BWH6-F1
#
_cell.length_a   1.000
_cell.length_b   1.000
_cell.length_c   1.000
_cell.angle_alpha   90.00
_cell.angle_beta   90.00
_cell.angle_gamma   90.00
#
_symmetry.space_group_name_H-M   'P 1'
#
loop_
_entity.id
_entity.type
_entity.pdbx_description
1 polymer ?
#
loop_
_entity_poly.entity_id
_entity_poly.type
_entity_poly.pdbx_seq_one_letter_code
_entity_poly.pdbx_strand_id
1 'polypeptide(L)'
;MKNRKFLSLIMIAITLLTTYFVLHSFRIFDSSTFAAKNGVLSLQHWDRQDELELDGEWDFYPEELIVPNPDEDVFDRYKTKRQSIPVPAPWNRYKSEKAVPYGTGTYRLLIQVPEDDLYGVKLNTIRNANKVYINGQELGSAGVPSQRAEEYRFDYKKYVVLGNSKNKQIELVILVANYDYAVGGIVSSLDFGLADQILSEQGRAKFVEGFLISGYLLFSFIYFTAYVQHKRRFRYELYFSLFCLAQALHISTINERWIYLLFPELSPSSQLEIQAISLTLFVLFFLLFVYHFFNLTASRRIVAALSAMLGIQALAVYTLSITFDLMVNVSFTLIQLIISGTTAIGYVYIFILLLKAYRQKTDESNYVLIVVYTFALYGILLLIVLLFEVDIEIPSFLLFLIMVMSLALLLSHRSQQAYNKVEEMSNELLEFDRMKDEFLVKTSHELGTPLHGIMNLSQSLLEGVEGPLKRKQQESAILIHSVSRRLAGLVKDLSFISKIKRGEVSFTAKPIDIRMVEEVLAEIAMSCPPLRLFKLSIRSRQICRLSTRMSRS
;
A
#
# COMPACT_ATOMS: atom_id res chain seq x y z
N MET A 1 -1.97 8.26 -26.79
CA MET A 1 -1.66 9.67 -26.46
C MET A 1 -2.69 10.34 -25.56
N LYS A 2 -4.01 10.15 -25.77
CA LYS A 2 -5.09 10.75 -24.95
C LYS A 2 -5.00 10.40 -23.45
N ASN A 3 -4.77 9.12 -23.11
CA ASN A 3 -4.69 8.67 -21.71
C ASN A 3 -3.50 9.24 -20.92
N ARG A 4 -2.39 9.60 -21.59
CA ARG A 4 -1.21 10.16 -20.89
C ARG A 4 -1.35 11.64 -20.55
N LYS A 5 -2.05 12.43 -21.37
CA LYS A 5 -2.37 13.82 -21.02
C LYS A 5 -3.28 13.87 -19.79
N PHE A 6 -4.27 12.97 -19.73
CA PHE A 6 -5.14 12.83 -18.56
C PHE A 6 -4.36 12.41 -17.31
N LEU A 7 -3.45 11.43 -17.44
CA LEU A 7 -2.56 11.00 -16.37
C LEU A 7 -1.70 12.15 -15.83
N SER A 8 -1.06 12.93 -16.71
CA SER A 8 -0.27 14.09 -16.31
C SER A 8 -1.12 15.14 -15.60
N LEU A 9 -2.37 15.34 -16.03
CA LEU A 9 -3.29 16.28 -15.38
C LEU A 9 -3.68 15.83 -13.97
N ILE A 10 -3.91 14.52 -13.76
CA ILE A 10 -4.12 13.95 -12.43
C ILE A 10 -2.88 14.16 -11.55
N MET A 11 -1.69 13.83 -12.05
CA MET A 11 -0.45 14.01 -11.27
C MET A 11 -0.25 15.48 -10.87
N ILE A 12 -0.46 16.42 -11.79
CA ILE A 12 -0.38 17.87 -11.52
C ILE A 12 -1.43 18.30 -10.49
N ALA A 13 -2.67 17.81 -10.59
CA ALA A 13 -3.72 18.11 -9.61
C ALA A 13 -3.34 17.60 -8.21
N ILE A 14 -2.77 16.39 -8.11
CA ILE A 14 -2.25 15.85 -6.84
C ILE A 14 -1.13 16.75 -6.31
N THR A 15 -0.18 17.17 -7.15
CA THR A 15 0.90 18.08 -6.73
C THR A 15 0.34 19.39 -6.19
N LEU A 16 -0.54 20.05 -6.96
CA LEU A 16 -1.12 21.35 -6.58
C LEU A 16 -1.92 21.24 -5.28
N LEU A 17 -2.68 20.17 -5.11
CA LEU A 17 -3.45 19.92 -3.90
C LEU A 17 -2.52 19.68 -2.69
N THR A 18 -1.46 18.88 -2.84
CA THR A 18 -0.46 18.71 -1.79
C THR A 18 0.27 20.01 -1.46
N THR A 19 0.66 20.79 -2.47
CA THR A 19 1.33 22.08 -2.28
C THR A 19 0.40 23.07 -1.58
N TYR A 20 -0.90 23.10 -1.91
CA TYR A 20 -1.88 23.91 -1.20
C TYR A 20 -1.92 23.57 0.29
N PHE A 21 -2.03 22.29 0.65
CA PHE A 21 -2.03 21.88 2.06
C PHE A 21 -0.71 22.20 2.75
N VAL A 22 0.43 22.00 2.08
CA VAL A 22 1.73 22.39 2.64
C VAL A 22 1.81 23.90 2.90
N LEU A 23 1.39 24.73 1.94
CA LEU A 23 1.40 26.19 2.10
C LEU A 23 0.42 26.64 3.20
N HIS A 24 -0.74 25.98 3.31
CA HIS A 24 -1.71 26.21 4.38
C HIS A 24 -1.14 25.80 5.74
N SER A 25 -0.41 24.69 5.84
CA SER A 25 0.24 24.28 7.08
C SER A 25 1.41 25.19 7.48
N PHE A 26 2.02 25.90 6.52
CA PHE A 26 2.94 27.01 6.82
C PHE A 26 2.21 28.31 7.21
N ARG A 27 0.86 28.30 7.24
CA ARG A 27 0.01 29.45 7.58
C ARG A 27 0.39 30.74 6.84
N ILE A 28 0.94 30.63 5.61
CA ILE A 28 1.37 31.77 4.78
C ILE A 28 0.19 32.71 4.44
N PHE A 29 -1.03 32.19 4.54
CA PHE A 29 -2.26 32.91 4.23
C PHE A 29 -3.07 33.32 5.47
N ASP A 30 -2.68 32.89 6.68
CA ASP A 30 -3.40 33.24 7.91
C ASP A 30 -2.82 34.50 8.51
N SER A 31 -3.64 35.55 8.60
CA SER A 31 -3.31 36.71 9.44
C SER A 31 -3.78 36.40 10.86
N SER A 32 -2.86 36.17 11.81
CA SER A 32 -3.24 36.06 13.22
C SER A 32 -3.88 37.37 13.68
N THR A 33 -5.18 37.31 13.97
CA THR A 33 -5.97 38.47 14.45
C THR A 33 -5.65 38.79 15.91
N PHE A 34 -5.18 37.79 16.66
CA PHE A 34 -4.79 37.89 18.06
C PHE A 34 -3.30 37.57 18.20
N ALA A 35 -2.56 38.48 18.82
CA ALA A 35 -1.15 38.29 19.12
C ALA A 35 -0.82 38.89 20.48
N ALA A 36 -0.02 38.18 21.26
CA ALA A 36 0.45 38.60 22.57
C ALA A 36 1.30 39.87 22.42
N LYS A 37 1.11 40.84 23.31
CA LYS A 37 1.91 42.07 23.36
C LYS A 37 2.33 42.32 24.79
N ASN A 38 3.64 42.45 25.02
CA ASN A 38 4.23 42.70 26.33
C ASN A 38 3.81 41.66 27.40
N GLY A 39 3.78 40.37 27.04
CA GLY A 39 3.42 39.29 27.96
C GLY A 39 1.93 39.17 28.26
N VAL A 40 1.06 39.91 27.57
CA VAL A 40 -0.40 39.82 27.73
C VAL A 40 -1.08 39.55 26.40
N LEU A 41 -1.99 38.57 26.38
CA LEU A 41 -2.86 38.26 25.25
C LEU A 41 -4.32 38.50 25.67
N SER A 42 -5.03 39.35 24.93
CA SER A 42 -6.43 39.68 25.23
C SER A 42 -7.38 39.06 24.22
N LEU A 43 -8.29 38.20 24.69
CA LEU A 43 -9.23 37.41 23.89
C LEU A 43 -10.69 37.84 24.10
N GLN A 44 -10.93 39.10 24.48
CA GLN A 44 -12.27 39.58 24.80
C GLN A 44 -13.28 39.51 23.62
N HIS A 45 -12.79 39.48 22.38
CA HIS A 45 -13.59 39.40 21.16
C HIS A 45 -13.35 38.10 20.38
N TRP A 46 -12.75 37.10 21.02
CA TRP A 46 -12.49 35.81 20.39
C TRP A 46 -13.78 34.99 20.33
N ASP A 47 -14.11 34.48 19.14
CA ASP A 47 -15.15 33.49 18.96
C ASP A 47 -14.60 32.12 19.38
N ARG A 48 -15.26 31.48 20.35
CA ARG A 48 -14.84 30.20 20.94
C ARG A 48 -14.84 29.02 19.97
N GLN A 49 -15.22 29.23 18.71
CA GLN A 49 -15.11 28.24 17.63
C GLN A 49 -13.80 28.33 16.85
N ASP A 50 -13.08 29.45 16.95
CA ASP A 50 -11.85 29.66 16.18
C ASP A 50 -10.65 29.08 16.92
N GLU A 51 -9.81 28.34 16.21
CA GLU A 51 -8.49 27.92 16.69
C GLU A 51 -7.62 29.16 16.94
N LEU A 52 -6.93 29.18 18.09
CA LEU A 52 -6.09 30.29 18.50
C LEU A 52 -4.69 29.79 18.83
N GLU A 53 -3.69 30.46 18.28
CA GLU A 53 -2.30 30.29 18.71
C GLU A 53 -1.93 31.36 19.73
N LEU A 54 -1.13 30.97 20.73
CA LEU A 54 -0.61 31.90 21.74
C LEU A 54 0.62 32.67 21.24
N ASP A 55 0.61 33.11 19.99
CA ASP A 55 1.75 33.72 19.34
C ASP A 55 1.90 35.20 19.69
N GLY A 56 3.12 35.72 19.62
CA GLY A 56 3.43 37.13 19.85
C GLY A 56 4.54 37.34 20.88
N GLU A 57 4.54 38.50 21.53
CA GLU A 57 5.59 38.93 22.46
C GLU A 57 5.27 38.48 23.90
N TRP A 58 6.05 37.53 24.40
CA TRP A 58 5.95 36.95 25.74
C TRP A 58 6.94 37.56 26.71
N ASP A 59 6.66 37.45 28.00
CA ASP A 59 7.65 37.77 29.04
C ASP A 59 8.65 36.63 29.15
N PHE A 60 9.93 36.98 29.10
CA PHE A 60 11.04 36.03 29.13
C PHE A 60 12.06 36.42 30.19
N TYR A 61 12.48 35.41 30.96
CA TYR A 61 13.47 35.51 32.03
C TYR A 61 14.64 34.59 31.68
N PRO A 62 15.70 35.11 31.03
CA PRO A 62 16.82 34.29 30.59
C PRO A 62 17.63 33.76 31.77
N GLU A 63 18.10 32.52 31.64
CA GLU A 63 18.94 31.78 32.59
C GLU A 63 18.31 31.48 33.96
N GLU A 64 17.05 31.87 34.14
CA GLU A 64 16.27 31.63 35.34
C GLU A 64 15.19 30.56 35.10
N LEU A 65 15.08 29.60 36.01
CA LEU A 65 13.99 28.63 36.07
C LEU A 65 13.09 28.99 37.27
N ILE A 66 12.14 29.88 37.04
CA ILE A 66 11.26 30.45 38.07
C ILE A 66 10.05 29.53 38.22
N VAL A 67 9.93 28.86 39.36
CA VAL A 67 8.73 28.07 39.70
C VAL A 67 7.65 29.04 40.23
N PRO A 68 6.49 29.16 39.57
CA PRO A 68 5.43 30.06 40.01
C PRO A 68 4.76 29.55 41.30
N ASN A 69 4.22 30.48 42.09
CA ASN A 69 3.48 30.18 43.32
C ASN A 69 2.02 30.65 43.14
N PRO A 70 1.01 29.81 43.41
CA PRO A 70 -0.40 30.21 43.32
C PRO A 70 -0.79 31.40 44.22
N ASP A 71 -0.10 31.59 45.35
CA ASP A 71 -0.47 32.56 46.39
C ASP A 71 0.35 33.86 46.34
N GLU A 72 1.41 33.94 45.53
CA GLU A 72 2.30 35.10 45.45
C GLU A 72 2.81 35.30 44.01
N ASP A 73 2.79 36.55 43.50
CA ASP A 73 3.48 36.88 42.24
C ASP A 73 5.00 36.93 42.47
N VAL A 74 5.64 35.78 42.30
CA VAL A 74 7.10 35.62 42.44
C VAL A 74 7.89 36.37 41.37
N PHE A 75 7.27 36.77 40.25
CA PHE A 75 7.95 37.40 39.13
C PHE A 75 8.32 38.87 39.39
N ASP A 76 7.67 39.53 40.35
CA ASP A 76 8.04 40.90 40.77
C ASP A 76 9.49 40.96 41.27
N ARG A 77 9.99 39.87 41.89
CA ARG A 77 11.39 39.76 42.34
C ARG A 77 12.39 39.73 41.18
N TYR A 78 11.94 39.35 39.99
CA TYR A 78 12.75 39.20 38.77
C TYR A 78 12.49 40.29 37.74
N LYS A 79 11.77 41.37 38.11
CA LYS A 79 11.35 42.44 37.20
C LYS A 79 12.50 43.11 36.45
N THR A 80 13.69 43.18 37.05
CA THR A 80 14.91 43.74 36.42
C THR A 80 15.51 42.84 35.33
N LYS A 81 15.20 41.54 35.35
CA LYS A 81 15.65 40.54 34.35
C LYS A 81 14.61 40.27 33.26
N ARG A 82 13.38 40.78 33.42
CA ARG A 82 12.29 40.62 32.45
C ARG A 82 12.65 41.21 31.09
N GLN A 83 12.43 40.42 30.05
CA GLN A 83 12.59 40.82 28.66
C GLN A 83 11.38 40.39 27.84
N SER A 84 11.23 40.98 26.66
CA SER A 84 10.23 40.56 25.67
C SER A 84 10.88 39.62 24.68
N ILE A 85 10.23 38.50 24.36
CA ILE A 85 10.67 37.60 23.30
C ILE A 85 9.48 37.21 22.40
N PRO A 86 9.67 37.17 21.07
CA PRO A 86 8.66 36.60 20.20
C PRO A 86 8.59 35.09 20.42
N VAL A 87 7.37 34.56 20.49
CA VAL A 87 7.05 33.14 20.45
C VAL A 87 6.07 32.93 19.29
N PRO A 88 6.34 31.98 18.36
CA PRO A 88 7.51 31.12 18.29
C PRO A 88 8.78 31.83 17.79
N ALA A 89 9.89 31.69 18.49
CA ALA A 89 11.21 32.07 17.98
C ALA A 89 12.34 31.40 18.79
N PRO A 90 13.52 31.20 18.17
CA PRO A 90 14.69 30.75 18.90
C PRO A 90 15.21 31.84 19.85
N TRP A 91 15.58 31.47 21.08
CA TRP A 91 16.12 32.43 22.06
C TRP A 91 17.56 32.89 21.78
N ASN A 92 18.16 32.37 20.70
CA ASN A 92 19.51 32.73 20.27
C ASN A 92 19.63 34.22 19.94
N ARG A 93 18.53 34.93 19.65
CA ARG A 93 18.52 36.38 19.39
C ARG A 93 18.84 37.23 20.63
N TYR A 94 18.58 36.72 21.83
CA TYR A 94 18.87 37.44 23.08
C TYR A 94 20.35 37.29 23.49
N LYS A 95 20.91 36.13 23.18
CA LYS A 95 22.33 35.84 23.33
C LYS A 95 23.07 36.48 22.15
N SER A 96 24.22 37.14 22.34
CA SER A 96 24.96 37.84 21.26
C SER A 96 25.11 36.98 19.98
N GLU A 97 25.32 37.54 18.78
CA GLU A 97 25.40 36.77 17.50
C GLU A 97 26.31 35.52 17.48
N LYS A 98 27.20 35.35 18.46
CA LYS A 98 28.11 34.20 18.62
C LYS A 98 27.76 33.24 19.77
N ALA A 99 26.64 33.45 20.46
CA ALA A 99 26.39 32.77 21.70
C ALA A 99 25.69 31.41 21.48
N VAL A 100 26.11 30.46 22.31
CA VAL A 100 25.77 29.05 22.20
C VAL A 100 24.27 28.87 22.52
N PRO A 101 23.52 28.03 21.77
CA PRO A 101 22.06 27.84 21.93
C PRO A 101 21.66 27.16 23.25
N TYR A 102 22.64 26.81 24.09
CA TYR A 102 22.44 26.16 25.37
C TYR A 102 22.13 27.16 26.49
N GLY A 103 21.25 26.77 27.39
CA GLY A 103 20.84 27.57 28.53
C GLY A 103 19.44 27.23 29.00
N THR A 104 18.98 28.00 29.99
CA THR A 104 17.65 27.89 30.57
C THR A 104 16.91 29.20 30.41
N GLY A 105 15.58 29.18 30.57
CA GLY A 105 14.79 30.38 30.67
C GLY A 105 13.34 30.08 31.02
N THR A 106 12.67 31.08 31.59
CA THR A 106 11.25 31.02 31.94
C THR A 106 10.46 31.94 31.02
N TYR A 107 9.40 31.41 30.43
CA TYR A 107 8.41 32.14 29.63
C TYR A 107 7.15 32.36 30.47
N ARG A 108 6.57 33.55 30.44
CA ARG A 108 5.30 33.89 31.10
C ARG A 108 4.38 34.60 30.11
N LEU A 109 3.12 34.16 30.07
CA LEU A 109 2.05 34.80 29.32
C LEU A 109 0.79 34.91 30.20
N LEU A 110 0.19 36.10 30.21
CA LEU A 110 -1.09 36.36 30.84
C LEU A 110 -2.17 36.38 29.76
N ILE A 111 -3.07 35.41 29.78
CA ILE A 111 -4.15 35.26 28.82
C ILE A 111 -5.45 35.76 29.46
N GLN A 112 -6.06 36.79 28.88
CA GLN A 112 -7.36 37.30 29.30
C GLN A 112 -8.45 36.66 28.44
N VAL A 113 -9.27 35.83 29.05
CA VAL A 113 -10.33 35.05 28.38
C VAL A 113 -11.70 35.77 28.51
N PRO A 114 -12.66 35.51 27.61
CA PRO A 114 -13.97 36.19 27.67
C PRO A 114 -14.80 35.80 28.89
N GLU A 115 -14.74 34.54 29.34
CA GLU A 115 -15.43 34.04 30.54
C GLU A 115 -14.61 32.97 31.26
N ASP A 116 -14.97 32.70 32.52
CA ASP A 116 -14.31 31.67 33.29
C ASP A 116 -14.76 30.26 32.90
N ASP A 117 -13.80 29.41 32.52
CA ASP A 117 -14.04 28.03 32.07
C ASP A 117 -12.74 27.19 32.17
N LEU A 118 -12.83 25.92 31.78
CA LEU A 118 -11.69 25.03 31.61
C LEU A 118 -11.11 25.17 30.19
N TYR A 119 -9.87 25.63 30.11
CA TYR A 119 -9.16 25.83 28.86
C TYR A 119 -8.01 24.83 28.71
N GLY A 120 -7.71 24.49 27.46
CA GLY A 120 -6.59 23.63 27.09
C GLY A 120 -5.48 24.42 26.42
N VAL A 121 -4.24 24.09 26.75
CA VAL A 121 -3.04 24.49 25.99
C VAL A 121 -2.41 23.23 25.43
N LYS A 122 -2.35 23.10 24.11
CA LYS A 122 -1.63 22.01 23.44
C LYS A 122 -0.23 22.47 23.12
N LEU A 123 0.74 21.77 23.70
CA LEU A 123 2.14 21.98 23.41
C LEU A 123 2.53 21.14 22.20
N ASN A 124 2.74 21.81 21.06
CA ASN A 124 3.11 21.16 19.81
C ASN A 124 4.51 20.58 19.88
N THR A 125 5.59 21.36 19.84
CA THR A 125 6.95 20.81 20.01
C THR A 125 7.88 21.84 20.64
N ILE A 126 8.12 21.71 21.94
CA ILE A 126 9.25 22.34 22.61
C ILE A 126 10.36 21.29 22.62
N ARG A 127 11.36 21.46 21.74
CA ARG A 127 12.45 20.51 21.48
C ARG A 127 13.37 20.22 22.68
N ASN A 128 13.15 20.88 23.79
CA ASN A 128 14.03 20.78 24.95
C ASN A 128 13.19 20.49 26.20
N ALA A 129 13.86 20.10 27.29
CA ALA A 129 13.16 19.80 28.52
C ALA A 129 12.32 20.99 28.97
N ASN A 130 11.06 20.74 29.31
CA ASN A 130 10.14 21.79 29.69
C ASN A 130 9.17 21.35 30.79
N LYS A 131 8.70 22.33 31.55
CA LYS A 131 7.65 22.19 32.55
C LYS A 131 6.65 23.32 32.39
N VAL A 132 5.37 22.98 32.44
CA VAL A 132 4.27 23.91 32.22
C VAL A 132 3.45 24.06 33.49
N TYR A 133 3.22 25.30 33.84
CA TYR A 133 2.41 25.70 34.97
C TYR A 133 1.25 26.57 34.50
N ILE A 134 0.06 26.32 35.04
CA ILE A 134 -1.08 27.23 34.88
C ILE A 134 -1.52 27.68 36.27
N ASN A 135 -1.62 29.00 36.46
CA ASN A 135 -2.02 29.62 37.72
C ASN A 135 -1.22 29.07 38.94
N GLY A 136 0.09 28.88 38.75
CA GLY A 136 1.01 28.37 39.77
C GLY A 136 1.03 26.85 39.98
N GLN A 137 0.16 26.07 39.32
CA GLN A 137 0.13 24.60 39.46
C GLN A 137 0.88 23.93 38.32
N GLU A 138 1.75 22.95 38.61
CA GLU A 138 2.41 22.12 37.59
C GLU A 138 1.39 21.17 36.97
N LEU A 139 1.15 21.30 35.66
CA LEU A 139 0.14 20.50 34.95
C LEU A 139 0.72 19.58 33.88
N GLY A 140 1.98 19.78 33.51
CA GLY A 140 2.64 18.89 32.58
C GLY A 140 4.13 19.17 32.46
N SER A 141 4.85 18.14 32.00
CA SER A 141 6.28 18.19 31.79
C SER A 141 6.67 17.28 30.65
N ALA A 142 7.73 17.67 29.95
CA ALA A 142 8.47 16.80 29.06
C ALA A 142 9.95 16.90 29.47
N GLY A 143 10.44 15.83 30.09
CA GLY A 143 11.81 15.76 30.59
C GLY A 143 11.98 16.50 31.92
N VAL A 144 13.23 16.79 32.26
CA VAL A 144 13.62 17.49 33.49
C VAL A 144 14.44 18.72 33.11
N PRO A 145 13.83 19.92 33.09
CA PRO A 145 14.58 21.15 32.93
C PRO A 145 15.39 21.42 34.20
N SER A 146 16.72 21.58 34.06
CA SER A 146 17.63 21.96 35.15
C SER A 146 18.62 23.00 34.64
N GLN A 147 19.16 23.82 35.55
CA GLN A 147 20.30 24.70 35.28
C GLN A 147 21.64 23.94 35.23
N ARG A 148 21.66 22.69 35.71
CA ARG A 148 22.83 21.81 35.66
C ARG A 148 22.67 20.81 34.53
N ALA A 149 23.67 20.74 33.65
CA ALA A 149 23.66 19.84 32.50
C ALA A 149 23.58 18.35 32.91
N GLU A 150 24.11 17.99 34.09
CA GLU A 150 24.12 16.61 34.60
C GLU A 150 22.72 16.10 35.02
N GLU A 151 21.87 17.00 35.51
CA GLU A 151 20.51 16.71 35.98
C GLU A 151 19.48 16.88 34.85
N TYR A 152 19.84 17.61 33.80
CA TYR A 152 19.00 17.83 32.63
C TYR A 152 18.68 16.51 31.93
N ARG A 153 17.40 16.32 31.59
CA ARG A 153 16.91 15.19 30.79
C ARG A 153 15.95 15.73 29.75
N PHE A 154 16.23 15.52 28.47
CA PHE A 154 15.30 15.93 27.43
C PHE A 154 14.15 14.91 27.29
N ASP A 155 12.99 15.40 26.89
CA ASP A 155 11.89 14.60 26.33
C ASP A 155 11.18 15.48 25.30
N TYR A 156 10.80 14.90 24.17
CA TYR A 156 10.20 15.61 23.05
C TYR A 156 8.66 15.53 23.02
N LYS A 157 8.02 14.97 24.06
CA LYS A 157 6.58 14.64 24.06
C LYS A 157 5.67 15.84 23.73
N LYS A 158 4.73 15.66 22.79
CA LYS A 158 3.55 16.54 22.63
C LYS A 158 2.55 16.23 23.74
N TYR A 159 2.02 17.22 24.43
CA TYR A 159 1.01 17.01 25.47
C TYR A 159 0.08 18.21 25.61
N VAL A 160 -1.10 17.94 26.16
CA VAL A 160 -2.11 18.95 26.47
C VAL A 160 -2.12 19.16 27.98
N VAL A 161 -2.14 20.41 28.41
CA VAL A 161 -2.42 20.78 29.80
C VAL A 161 -3.79 21.46 29.87
N LEU A 162 -4.54 21.19 30.93
CA LEU A 162 -5.88 21.70 31.14
C LEU A 162 -5.93 22.53 32.42
N GLY A 163 -6.33 23.79 32.33
CA GLY A 163 -6.36 24.70 33.46
C GLY A 163 -7.64 25.54 33.48
N ASN A 164 -8.17 25.75 34.68
CA ASN A 164 -9.29 26.66 34.89
C ASN A 164 -8.79 28.10 34.87
N SER A 165 -9.51 29.01 34.22
CA SER A 165 -9.25 30.44 34.41
C SER A 165 -9.79 30.92 35.77
N LYS A 166 -9.19 31.99 36.29
CA LYS A 166 -9.63 32.67 37.50
C LYS A 166 -9.80 34.15 37.20
N ASN A 167 -10.98 34.71 37.47
CA ASN A 167 -11.27 36.13 37.20
C ASN A 167 -11.02 36.51 35.73
N LYS A 168 -11.41 35.63 34.81
CA LYS A 168 -11.22 35.78 33.35
C LYS A 168 -9.75 35.87 32.92
N GLN A 169 -8.84 35.29 33.72
CA GLN A 169 -7.41 35.31 33.46
C GLN A 169 -6.80 33.93 33.65
N ILE A 170 -5.81 33.62 32.82
CA ILE A 170 -4.95 32.44 32.91
C ILE A 170 -3.51 32.92 32.89
N GLU A 171 -2.74 32.58 33.92
CA GLU A 171 -1.30 32.73 33.90
C GLU A 171 -0.67 31.42 33.41
N LEU A 172 -0.02 31.48 32.25
CA LEU A 172 0.73 30.38 31.66
C LEU A 172 2.23 30.64 31.86
N VAL A 173 2.92 29.69 32.50
CA VAL A 173 4.37 29.76 32.73
C VAL A 173 5.02 28.49 32.19
N ILE A 174 6.06 28.64 31.37
CA ILE A 174 6.78 27.52 30.77
C ILE A 174 8.27 27.67 31.08
N LEU A 175 8.80 26.71 31.82
CA LEU A 175 10.23 26.58 32.08
C LEU A 175 10.83 25.78 30.94
N VAL A 176 11.92 26.27 30.34
CA VAL A 176 12.61 25.59 29.24
C VAL A 176 14.11 25.53 29.54
N ALA A 177 14.73 24.37 29.34
CA ALA A 177 16.16 24.16 29.43
C ALA A 177 16.65 23.45 28.16
N ASN A 178 17.79 23.85 27.59
CA ASN A 178 18.40 23.23 26.42
C ASN A 178 19.90 23.02 26.62
N TYR A 179 20.36 21.77 26.49
CA TYR A 179 21.80 21.43 26.45
C TYR A 179 22.18 20.53 25.27
N ASP A 180 21.20 20.06 24.49
CA ASP A 180 21.40 19.01 23.48
C ASP A 180 21.08 19.46 22.06
N TYR A 181 20.27 20.51 21.91
CA TYR A 181 19.74 20.93 20.62
C TYR A 181 20.36 22.24 20.13
N ALA A 182 20.58 22.35 18.82
CA ALA A 182 21.19 23.54 18.21
C ALA A 182 20.31 24.81 18.26
N VAL A 183 19.05 24.66 18.67
CA VAL A 183 18.06 25.75 18.73
C VAL A 183 17.30 25.69 20.05
N GLY A 184 17.55 26.63 20.95
CA GLY A 184 16.82 26.70 22.22
C GLY A 184 15.60 27.62 22.18
N GLY A 185 14.71 27.45 23.15
CA GLY A 185 13.47 28.21 23.30
C GLY A 185 12.22 27.52 22.73
N ILE A 186 11.13 28.28 22.61
CA ILE A 186 9.84 27.83 22.07
C ILE A 186 9.78 28.24 20.60
N VAL A 187 9.98 27.27 19.71
CA VAL A 187 10.11 27.50 18.25
C VAL A 187 8.89 27.02 17.45
N SER A 188 7.87 26.51 18.14
CA SER A 188 6.57 26.17 17.56
C SER A 188 5.47 26.87 18.34
N SER A 189 4.41 27.25 17.63
CA SER A 189 3.22 27.87 18.20
C SER A 189 2.51 26.91 19.15
N LEU A 190 1.80 27.48 20.12
CA LEU A 190 1.05 26.74 21.14
C LEU A 190 -0.44 26.94 20.88
N ASP A 191 -1.17 25.84 20.69
CA ASP A 191 -2.61 25.92 20.42
C ASP A 191 -3.38 26.12 21.73
N PHE A 192 -4.37 27.00 21.71
CA PHE A 192 -5.20 27.34 22.85
C PHE A 192 -6.67 27.34 22.47
N GLY A 193 -7.49 26.84 23.37
CA GLY A 193 -8.93 26.79 23.18
C GLY A 193 -9.64 26.25 24.41
N LEU A 194 -10.95 26.00 24.26
CA LEU A 194 -11.70 25.28 25.28
C LEU A 194 -11.16 23.85 25.43
N ALA A 195 -11.22 23.28 26.64
CA ALA A 195 -10.70 21.94 26.90
C ALA A 195 -11.30 20.87 25.96
N ASP A 196 -12.62 20.88 25.77
CA ASP A 196 -13.31 19.93 24.88
C ASP A 196 -12.89 20.08 23.41
N GLN A 197 -12.61 21.31 22.97
CA GLN A 197 -12.17 21.58 21.60
C GLN A 197 -10.76 21.00 21.36
N ILE A 198 -9.80 21.34 22.23
CA ILE A 198 -8.41 20.88 22.11
C ILE A 198 -8.33 19.34 22.21
N LEU A 199 -9.11 18.73 23.11
CA LEU A 199 -9.16 17.27 23.24
C LEU A 199 -9.81 16.61 22.02
N SER A 200 -10.87 17.21 21.46
CA SER A 200 -11.53 16.73 20.24
C SER A 200 -10.59 16.76 19.03
N GLU A 201 -9.85 17.87 18.85
CA GLU A 201 -8.84 18.01 17.79
C GLU A 201 -7.73 16.98 17.92
N GLN A 202 -7.18 16.81 19.13
CA GLN A 202 -6.21 15.75 19.39
C GLN A 202 -6.79 14.36 19.09
N GLY A 203 -8.06 14.13 19.43
CA GLY A 203 -8.76 12.89 19.10
C GLY A 203 -8.86 12.64 17.60
N ARG A 204 -9.14 13.68 16.79
CA ARG A 204 -9.20 13.60 15.32
C ARG A 204 -7.82 13.31 14.72
N ALA A 205 -6.78 13.99 15.17
CA ALA A 205 -5.40 13.74 14.75
C ALA A 205 -4.99 12.28 15.03
N LYS A 206 -5.19 11.82 16.27
CA LYS A 206 -4.95 10.42 16.65
C LYS A 206 -5.72 9.44 15.78
N PHE A 207 -7.00 9.71 15.49
CA PHE A 207 -7.81 8.86 14.63
C PHE A 207 -7.24 8.74 13.21
N VAL A 208 -6.83 9.85 12.59
CA VAL A 208 -6.23 9.86 11.25
C VAL A 208 -4.96 9.02 11.22
N GLU A 209 -4.09 9.17 12.23
CA GLU A 209 -2.86 8.38 12.33
C GLU A 209 -3.13 6.90 12.57
N GLY A 210 -4.04 6.57 13.50
CA GLY A 210 -4.44 5.19 13.77
C GLY A 210 -5.01 4.50 12.52
N PHE A 211 -5.79 5.23 11.71
CA PHE A 211 -6.29 4.76 10.43
C PHE A 211 -5.16 4.48 9.44
N LEU A 212 -4.20 5.40 9.31
CA LEU A 212 -3.03 5.24 8.44
C LEU A 212 -2.17 4.03 8.84
N ILE A 213 -1.83 3.92 10.14
CA ILE A 213 -1.03 2.81 10.67
C ILE A 213 -1.73 1.48 10.39
N SER A 214 -3.03 1.38 10.69
CA SER A 214 -3.83 0.18 10.46
C SER A 214 -3.89 -0.19 8.97
N GLY A 215 -4.07 0.81 8.10
CA GLY A 215 -4.09 0.63 6.65
C GLY A 215 -2.76 0.10 6.11
N TYR A 216 -1.63 0.67 6.52
CA TYR A 216 -0.30 0.19 6.13
C TYR A 216 0.00 -1.21 6.68
N LEU A 217 -0.39 -1.53 7.92
CA LEU A 217 -0.25 -2.89 8.46
C LEU A 217 -1.08 -3.91 7.69
N LEU A 218 -2.31 -3.55 7.31
CA LEU A 218 -3.18 -4.39 6.48
C LEU A 218 -2.54 -4.67 5.11
N PHE A 219 -2.02 -3.63 4.43
CA PHE A 219 -1.31 -3.82 3.16
C PHE A 219 -0.03 -4.65 3.33
N SER A 220 0.73 -4.43 4.41
CA SER A 220 1.89 -5.26 4.72
C SER A 220 1.52 -6.75 4.78
N PHE A 221 0.45 -7.08 5.49
CA PHE A 221 -0.04 -8.45 5.63
C PHE A 221 -0.57 -9.03 4.30
N ILE A 222 -1.38 -8.28 3.56
CA ILE A 222 -1.94 -8.71 2.26
C ILE A 222 -0.81 -9.01 1.26
N TYR A 223 0.19 -8.14 1.14
CA TYR A 223 1.26 -8.33 0.17
C TYR A 223 2.26 -9.41 0.59
N PHE A 224 2.49 -9.59 1.89
CA PHE A 224 3.28 -10.70 2.39
C PHE A 224 2.62 -12.05 2.07
N THR A 225 1.32 -12.15 2.32
CA THR A 225 0.56 -13.38 2.01
C THR A 225 0.50 -13.64 0.50
N ALA A 226 0.30 -12.60 -0.32
CA ALA A 226 0.41 -12.70 -1.78
C ALA A 226 1.78 -13.22 -2.24
N TYR A 227 2.87 -12.69 -1.67
CA TYR A 227 4.24 -13.14 -1.98
C TYR A 227 4.44 -14.64 -1.69
N VAL A 228 3.89 -15.13 -0.57
CA VAL A 228 3.93 -16.55 -0.22
C VAL A 228 3.06 -17.39 -1.18
N GLN A 229 1.84 -16.94 -1.48
CA GLN A 229 0.92 -17.63 -2.41
C GLN A 229 1.48 -17.73 -3.83
N HIS A 230 2.12 -16.67 -4.33
CA HIS A 230 2.81 -16.66 -5.62
C HIS A 230 4.14 -17.41 -5.62
N LYS A 231 4.39 -18.26 -4.61
CA LYS A 231 5.59 -19.10 -4.47
C LYS A 231 6.89 -18.31 -4.60
N ARG A 232 6.91 -17.08 -4.06
CA ARG A 232 8.06 -16.16 -4.08
C ARG A 232 8.52 -15.75 -5.48
N ARG A 233 7.66 -15.86 -6.49
CA ARG A 233 7.96 -15.47 -7.88
C ARG A 233 8.15 -13.96 -8.02
N PHE A 234 7.31 -13.18 -7.34
CA PHE A 234 7.26 -11.73 -7.49
C PHE A 234 7.88 -11.00 -6.30
N ARG A 235 9.19 -10.74 -6.37
CA ARG A 235 9.94 -10.11 -5.26
C ARG A 235 9.44 -8.71 -4.88
N TYR A 236 8.81 -7.98 -5.81
CA TYR A 236 8.26 -6.66 -5.52
C TYR A 236 7.15 -6.70 -4.46
N GLU A 237 6.41 -7.81 -4.33
CA GLU A 237 5.36 -7.98 -3.32
C GLU A 237 5.94 -8.00 -1.91
N LEU A 238 7.06 -8.72 -1.72
CA LEU A 238 7.79 -8.72 -0.46
C LEU A 238 8.31 -7.32 -0.09
N TYR A 239 8.95 -6.63 -1.04
CA TYR A 239 9.48 -5.29 -0.78
C TYR A 239 8.37 -4.28 -0.49
N PHE A 240 7.22 -4.37 -1.17
CA PHE A 240 6.06 -3.52 -0.86
C PHE A 240 5.48 -3.80 0.52
N SER A 241 5.44 -5.07 0.94
CA SER A 241 5.02 -5.45 2.28
C SER A 241 5.96 -4.87 3.36
N LEU A 242 7.27 -5.06 3.21
CA LEU A 242 8.27 -4.52 4.13
C LEU A 242 8.29 -2.99 4.15
N PHE A 243 8.04 -2.36 3.01
CA PHE A 243 7.83 -0.92 2.91
C PHE A 243 6.63 -0.47 3.75
N CYS A 244 5.47 -1.10 3.61
CA CYS A 244 4.27 -0.73 4.38
C CYS A 244 4.49 -0.95 5.88
N LEU A 245 5.18 -2.03 6.27
CA LEU A 245 5.52 -2.29 7.67
C LEU A 245 6.43 -1.20 8.25
N ALA A 246 7.49 -0.83 7.53
CA ALA A 246 8.40 0.22 7.95
C ALA A 246 7.69 1.58 8.03
N GLN A 247 6.76 1.87 7.11
CA GLN A 247 5.98 3.09 7.13
C GLN A 247 5.00 3.15 8.32
N ALA A 248 4.32 2.05 8.64
CA ALA A 248 3.44 1.96 9.80
C ALA A 248 4.23 2.20 11.10
N LEU A 249 5.40 1.57 11.22
CA LEU A 249 6.29 1.78 12.36
C LEU A 249 6.75 3.24 12.45
N HIS A 250 7.14 3.84 11.33
CA HIS A 250 7.57 5.24 11.28
C HIS A 250 6.48 6.21 11.74
N ILE A 251 5.26 6.10 11.20
CA ILE A 251 4.12 6.95 11.59
C ILE A 251 3.82 6.76 13.08
N SER A 252 3.91 5.54 13.61
CA SER A 252 3.67 5.29 15.05
C SER A 252 4.65 6.02 15.98
N THR A 253 5.81 6.46 15.47
CA THR A 253 6.82 7.19 16.25
C THR A 253 6.73 8.71 16.08
N ILE A 254 5.94 9.22 15.14
CA ILE A 254 5.84 10.65 14.83
C ILE A 254 4.57 11.24 15.48
N ASN A 255 4.52 12.58 15.60
CA ASN A 255 3.35 13.35 16.04
C ASN A 255 2.74 12.89 17.38
N GLU A 256 1.63 12.15 17.37
CA GLU A 256 0.91 11.69 18.56
C GLU A 256 1.52 10.43 19.19
N ARG A 257 2.51 9.81 18.51
CA ARG A 257 3.37 8.73 19.02
C ARG A 257 2.61 7.52 19.56
N TRP A 258 1.77 6.95 18.69
CA TRP A 258 1.04 5.70 18.93
C TRP A 258 1.89 4.56 19.50
N ILE A 259 3.21 4.54 19.25
CA ILE A 259 4.11 3.52 19.79
C ILE A 259 4.06 3.41 21.32
N TYR A 260 3.83 4.51 22.04
CA TYR A 260 3.72 4.51 23.51
C TYR A 260 2.45 3.85 24.03
N LEU A 261 1.40 3.76 23.22
CA LEU A 261 0.18 3.02 23.59
C LEU A 261 0.46 1.51 23.62
N LEU A 262 1.38 1.02 22.78
CA LEU A 262 1.79 -0.38 22.74
C LEU A 262 2.94 -0.67 23.70
N PHE A 263 3.86 0.28 23.86
CA PHE A 263 5.04 0.17 24.71
C PHE A 263 5.18 1.39 25.63
N PRO A 264 4.42 1.45 26.75
CA PRO A 264 4.43 2.60 27.65
C PRO A 264 5.79 2.88 28.29
N GLU A 265 6.61 1.84 28.49
CA GLU A 265 7.93 1.90 29.12
C GLU A 265 9.06 2.24 28.14
N LEU A 266 8.75 2.50 26.87
CA LEU A 266 9.77 2.81 25.86
C LEU A 266 10.50 4.11 26.22
N SER A 267 11.84 4.10 26.20
CA SER A 267 12.59 5.34 26.44
C SER A 267 12.46 6.32 25.25
N PRO A 268 12.48 7.65 25.47
CA PRO A 268 12.48 8.64 24.37
C PRO A 268 13.65 8.47 23.39
N SER A 269 14.82 8.04 23.85
CA SER A 269 15.96 7.73 22.97
C SER A 269 15.66 6.53 22.05
N SER A 270 15.10 5.45 22.60
CA SER A 270 14.69 4.29 21.80
C SER A 270 13.60 4.62 20.79
N GLN A 271 12.67 5.51 21.13
CA GLN A 271 11.65 5.99 20.18
C GLN A 271 12.30 6.69 18.97
N LEU A 272 13.28 7.57 19.19
CA LEU A 272 14.00 8.28 18.12
C LEU A 272 14.83 7.33 17.25
N GLU A 273 15.41 6.28 17.84
CA GLU A 273 16.12 5.24 17.09
C GLU A 273 15.19 4.47 16.17
N ILE A 274 14.05 4.02 16.71
CA ILE A 274 13.03 3.32 15.93
C ILE A 274 12.53 4.24 14.80
N GLN A 275 12.32 5.53 15.08
CA GLN A 275 11.94 6.52 14.08
C GLN A 275 12.98 6.65 12.95
N ALA A 276 14.27 6.76 13.29
CA ALA A 276 15.36 6.90 12.32
C ALA A 276 15.58 5.62 11.49
N ILE A 277 15.54 4.45 12.12
CA ILE A 277 15.69 3.15 11.46
C ILE A 277 14.49 2.90 10.53
N SER A 278 13.26 3.12 11.00
CA SER A 278 12.06 2.96 10.19
C SER A 278 12.04 3.93 9.00
N LEU A 279 12.47 5.18 9.18
CA LEU A 279 12.66 6.14 8.08
C LEU A 279 13.66 5.63 7.03
N THR A 280 14.76 5.02 7.47
CA THR A 280 15.77 4.51 6.54
C THR A 280 15.29 3.26 5.80
N LEU A 281 14.64 2.34 6.53
CA LEU A 281 14.13 1.09 5.99
C LEU A 281 12.98 1.29 5.01
N PHE A 282 12.06 2.22 5.28
CA PHE A 282 10.96 2.45 4.34
C PHE A 282 11.48 3.00 2.99
N VAL A 283 12.47 3.91 2.98
CA VAL A 283 13.11 4.37 1.73
C VAL A 283 13.81 3.23 0.99
N LEU A 284 14.56 2.39 1.73
CA LEU A 284 15.24 1.23 1.17
C LEU A 284 14.26 0.26 0.49
N PHE A 285 13.19 -0.13 1.19
CA PHE A 285 12.21 -1.06 0.64
C PHE A 285 11.41 -0.44 -0.50
N PHE A 286 11.16 0.88 -0.47
CA PHE A 286 10.52 1.57 -1.58
C PHE A 286 11.40 1.57 -2.84
N LEU A 287 12.70 1.86 -2.70
CA LEU A 287 13.67 1.75 -3.79
C LEU A 287 13.67 0.34 -4.42
N LEU A 288 13.74 -0.69 -3.58
CA LEU A 288 13.76 -2.08 -4.03
C LEU A 288 12.43 -2.50 -4.69
N PHE A 289 11.30 -2.01 -4.17
CA PHE A 289 9.99 -2.18 -4.77
C PHE A 289 9.96 -1.58 -6.18
N VAL A 290 10.31 -0.30 -6.35
CA VAL A 290 10.29 0.38 -7.66
C VAL A 290 11.22 -0.30 -8.66
N TYR A 291 12.43 -0.68 -8.23
CA TYR A 291 13.40 -1.37 -9.09
C TYR A 291 12.90 -2.71 -9.61
N HIS A 292 12.35 -3.58 -8.75
CA HIS A 292 11.86 -4.89 -9.15
C HIS A 292 10.50 -4.84 -9.85
N PHE A 293 9.65 -3.87 -9.50
CA PHE A 293 8.32 -3.73 -10.08
C PHE A 293 8.41 -3.34 -11.56
N PHE A 294 9.16 -2.28 -11.88
CA PHE A 294 9.25 -1.78 -13.25
C PHE A 294 10.28 -2.52 -14.10
N ASN A 295 11.09 -3.41 -13.50
CA ASN A 295 12.14 -4.18 -14.16
C ASN A 295 12.98 -3.28 -15.11
N LEU A 296 13.26 -2.05 -14.66
CA LEU A 296 13.82 -1.01 -15.51
C LEU A 296 15.22 -1.43 -15.96
N THR A 297 15.68 -0.87 -17.08
CA THR A 297 17.11 -0.81 -17.42
C THR A 297 17.87 0.12 -16.47
N ALA A 298 17.61 0.02 -15.16
CA ALA A 298 18.36 0.67 -14.11
C ALA A 298 19.64 -0.13 -13.87
N SER A 299 20.74 0.56 -13.60
CA SER A 299 22.00 -0.11 -13.33
C SER A 299 21.92 -0.81 -11.98
N ARG A 300 21.97 -2.14 -11.99
CA ARG A 300 21.99 -2.99 -10.78
C ARG A 300 23.06 -2.54 -9.77
N ARG A 301 24.18 -1.97 -10.26
CA ARG A 301 25.27 -1.43 -9.43
C ARG A 301 24.84 -0.22 -8.59
N ILE A 302 24.10 0.73 -9.16
CA ILE A 302 23.66 1.93 -8.41
C ILE A 302 22.64 1.53 -7.34
N VAL A 303 21.67 0.68 -7.70
CA VAL A 303 20.67 0.19 -6.74
C VAL A 303 21.33 -0.59 -5.60
N ALA A 304 22.30 -1.45 -5.90
CA ALA A 304 23.05 -2.18 -4.88
C ALA A 304 23.86 -1.24 -3.97
N ALA A 305 24.52 -0.22 -4.53
CA ALA A 305 25.28 0.76 -3.77
C ALA A 305 24.39 1.59 -2.84
N LEU A 306 23.25 2.10 -3.33
CA LEU A 306 22.28 2.84 -2.53
C LEU A 306 21.64 1.96 -1.45
N SER A 307 21.34 0.70 -1.78
CA SER A 307 20.80 -0.25 -0.80
C SER A 307 21.80 -0.55 0.31
N ALA A 308 23.09 -0.71 -0.04
CA ALA A 308 24.16 -0.89 0.93
C ALA A 308 24.34 0.37 1.80
N MET A 309 24.32 1.57 1.20
CA MET A 309 24.40 2.84 1.94
C MET A 309 23.28 2.98 2.97
N LEU A 310 22.01 2.77 2.57
CA LEU A 310 20.86 2.85 3.47
C LEU A 310 20.89 1.73 4.53
N GLY A 311 21.30 0.52 4.16
CA GLY A 311 21.46 -0.59 5.09
C GLY A 311 22.55 -0.33 6.15
N ILE A 312 23.70 0.19 5.73
CA ILE A 312 24.80 0.57 6.64
C ILE A 312 24.36 1.68 7.57
N GLN A 313 23.61 2.67 7.08
CA GLN A 313 23.08 3.74 7.92
C GLN A 313 22.11 3.21 8.98
N ALA A 314 21.16 2.33 8.62
CA ALA A 314 20.23 1.75 9.59
C ALA A 314 20.99 0.96 10.68
N LEU A 315 22.02 0.21 10.28
CA LEU A 315 22.90 -0.50 11.22
C LEU A 315 23.72 0.46 12.08
N ALA A 316 24.26 1.53 11.50
CA ALA A 316 25.06 2.52 12.20
C ALA A 316 24.26 3.20 13.31
N VAL A 317 23.02 3.62 13.02
CA VAL A 317 22.10 4.20 14.01
C VAL A 317 21.88 3.23 15.17
N TYR A 318 21.64 1.95 14.88
CA TYR A 318 21.47 0.92 15.91
C TYR A 318 22.75 0.72 16.75
N THR A 319 23.93 0.67 16.14
CA THR A 319 25.20 0.49 16.86
C THR A 319 25.60 1.71 17.70
N LEU A 320 25.32 2.92 17.21
CA LEU A 320 25.62 4.17 17.90
C LEU A 320 24.78 4.30 19.17
N SER A 321 23.53 3.83 19.13
CA SER A 321 22.66 3.76 20.31
C SER A 321 23.21 2.82 21.40
N ILE A 322 23.64 1.62 21.02
CA ILE A 322 24.17 0.62 21.98
C ILE A 322 25.44 1.13 22.67
N THR A 323 26.26 1.90 21.95
CA THR A 323 27.49 2.49 22.48
C THR A 323 27.22 3.87 23.08
N PHE A 324 26.52 3.86 24.23
CA PHE A 324 26.01 5.02 24.97
C PHE A 324 27.06 6.15 25.17
N ASP A 325 28.36 5.82 25.24
CA ASP A 325 29.48 6.76 25.43
C ASP A 325 29.80 7.65 24.20
N LEU A 326 29.43 7.25 22.98
CA LEU A 326 29.69 8.07 21.78
C LEU A 326 28.61 9.15 21.53
N MET A 327 27.41 8.99 22.10
CA MET A 327 26.30 9.94 21.92
C MET A 327 26.56 11.29 22.62
N VAL A 328 27.45 11.31 23.62
CA VAL A 328 27.77 12.53 24.40
C VAL A 328 28.54 13.56 23.57
N ASN A 329 29.21 13.15 22.48
CA ASN A 329 30.10 14.04 21.71
C ASN A 329 29.61 14.38 20.29
N VAL A 330 28.54 13.75 19.78
CA VAL A 330 28.01 14.05 18.45
C VAL A 330 26.70 14.83 18.59
N SER A 331 26.68 16.06 18.07
CA SER A 331 25.46 16.87 18.05
C SER A 331 24.33 16.12 17.34
N PHE A 332 23.16 16.02 18.00
CA PHE A 332 21.95 15.41 17.47
C PHE A 332 21.59 15.94 16.07
N THR A 333 21.78 17.24 15.85
CA THR A 333 21.54 17.91 14.56
C THR A 333 22.41 17.35 13.43
N LEU A 334 23.66 16.98 13.69
CA LEU A 334 24.56 16.39 12.69
C LEU A 334 24.05 15.00 12.26
N ILE A 335 23.60 14.18 13.22
CA ILE A 335 23.04 12.85 12.95
C ILE A 335 21.77 12.98 12.11
N GLN A 336 20.86 13.87 12.50
CA GLN A 336 19.64 14.15 11.74
C GLN A 336 19.94 14.63 10.31
N LEU A 337 20.93 15.52 10.14
CA LEU A 337 21.34 16.00 8.82
C LEU A 337 21.90 14.87 7.95
N ILE A 338 22.77 14.01 8.50
CA ILE A 338 23.31 12.84 7.78
C ILE A 338 22.17 11.92 7.34
N ILE A 339 21.24 11.59 8.24
CA ILE A 339 20.09 10.72 7.93
C ILE A 339 19.20 11.34 6.84
N SER A 340 18.95 12.64 6.92
CA SER A 340 18.14 13.37 5.93
C SER A 340 18.81 13.41 4.55
N GLY A 341 20.13 13.64 4.49
CA GLY A 341 20.86 13.74 3.25
C GLY A 341 20.93 12.41 2.50
N THR A 342 21.22 11.33 3.21
CA THR A 342 21.29 9.98 2.61
C THR A 342 19.93 9.46 2.14
N THR A 343 18.85 9.71 2.91
CA THR A 343 17.49 9.36 2.50
C THR A 343 17.02 10.20 1.32
N ALA A 344 17.36 11.50 1.27
CA ALA A 344 17.09 12.37 0.13
C ALA A 344 17.77 11.87 -1.15
N ILE A 345 19.02 11.40 -1.10
CA ILE A 345 19.71 10.79 -2.25
C ILE A 345 18.93 9.57 -2.78
N GLY A 346 18.43 8.72 -1.87
CA GLY A 346 17.56 7.60 -2.22
C GLY A 346 16.31 8.06 -2.97
N TYR A 347 15.63 9.08 -2.46
CA TYR A 347 14.44 9.65 -3.08
C TYR A 347 14.68 10.27 -4.45
N VAL A 348 15.78 11.02 -4.61
CA VAL A 348 16.18 11.60 -5.90
C VAL A 348 16.34 10.48 -6.94
N TYR A 349 16.99 9.38 -6.57
CA TYR A 349 17.15 8.26 -7.49
C TYR A 349 15.83 7.55 -7.81
N ILE A 350 14.95 7.36 -6.82
CA ILE A 350 13.59 6.83 -7.04
C ILE A 350 12.82 7.72 -8.03
N PHE A 351 12.91 9.04 -7.89
CA PHE A 351 12.30 9.99 -8.81
C PHE A 351 12.86 9.86 -10.24
N ILE A 352 14.17 9.67 -10.40
CA ILE A 352 14.79 9.41 -11.70
C ILE A 352 14.27 8.09 -12.31
N LEU A 353 14.16 7.02 -11.52
CA LEU A 353 13.59 5.74 -11.97
C LEU A 353 12.15 5.91 -12.45
N LEU A 354 11.35 6.70 -11.75
CA LEU A 354 9.98 7.03 -12.12
C LEU A 354 9.89 7.78 -13.45
N LEU A 355 10.73 8.80 -13.65
CA LEU A 355 10.79 9.51 -14.93
C LEU A 355 11.18 8.58 -16.08
N LYS A 356 12.08 7.63 -15.83
CA LYS A 356 12.47 6.62 -16.82
C LYS A 356 11.32 5.65 -17.12
N ALA A 357 10.62 5.18 -16.10
CA ALA A 357 9.44 4.32 -16.24
C ALA A 357 8.33 5.03 -17.03
N TYR A 358 8.08 6.31 -16.74
CA TYR A 358 7.13 7.13 -17.48
C TYR A 358 7.49 7.17 -18.98
N ARG A 359 8.76 7.28 -19.34
CA ARG A 359 9.20 7.32 -20.75
C ARG A 359 9.05 5.98 -21.49
N GLN A 360 9.06 4.84 -20.79
CA GLN A 360 9.14 3.51 -21.42
C GLN A 360 7.84 2.95 -22.06
N LYS A 361 6.72 3.69 -22.04
CA LYS A 361 5.45 3.34 -22.74
C LYS A 361 4.99 1.87 -22.57
N THR A 362 5.04 1.31 -21.37
CA THR A 362 4.44 0.00 -21.08
C THR A 362 2.92 0.16 -20.85
N ASP A 363 2.09 -0.73 -21.42
CA ASP A 363 0.62 -0.59 -21.42
C ASP A 363 -0.02 -0.74 -20.02
N GLU A 364 0.61 -1.48 -19.10
CA GLU A 364 0.14 -1.61 -17.70
C GLU A 364 0.50 -0.41 -16.79
N SER A 365 1.24 0.60 -17.30
CA SER A 365 1.97 1.55 -16.44
C SER A 365 1.19 2.69 -15.81
N ASN A 366 0.03 3.09 -16.34
CA ASN A 366 -0.56 4.38 -15.94
C ASN A 366 -0.99 4.40 -14.45
N TYR A 367 -1.67 3.36 -13.96
CA TYR A 367 -2.08 3.29 -12.55
C TYR A 367 -0.89 3.08 -11.62
N VAL A 368 0.08 2.26 -12.02
CA VAL A 368 1.34 2.08 -11.28
C VAL A 368 2.06 3.42 -11.11
N LEU A 369 2.14 4.20 -12.18
CA LEU A 369 2.80 5.51 -12.16
C LEU A 369 2.12 6.45 -11.16
N ILE A 370 0.79 6.42 -11.02
CA ILE A 370 0.08 7.19 -9.99
C ILE A 370 0.46 6.72 -8.59
N VAL A 371 0.39 5.41 -8.32
CA VAL A 371 0.73 4.83 -7.00
C VAL A 371 2.15 5.26 -6.60
N VAL A 372 3.12 5.04 -7.48
CA VAL A 372 4.53 5.29 -7.17
C VAL A 372 4.85 6.80 -7.14
N TYR A 373 4.16 7.61 -7.94
CA TYR A 373 4.25 9.08 -7.85
C TYR A 373 3.72 9.62 -6.53
N THR A 374 2.57 9.09 -6.06
CA THR A 374 1.95 9.47 -4.80
C THR A 374 2.89 9.18 -3.62
N PHE A 375 3.59 8.05 -3.64
CA PHE A 375 4.63 7.74 -2.66
C PHE A 375 5.88 8.61 -2.77
N ALA A 376 6.30 8.97 -3.98
CA ALA A 376 7.42 9.89 -4.16
C ALA A 376 7.08 11.28 -3.60
N LEU A 377 5.85 11.76 -3.82
CA LEU A 377 5.34 13.00 -3.21
C LEU A 377 5.30 12.91 -1.69
N TYR A 378 4.81 11.79 -1.13
CA TYR A 378 4.83 11.56 0.30
C TYR A 378 6.27 11.57 0.87
N GLY A 379 7.24 11.03 0.13
CA GLY A 379 8.65 11.12 0.48
C GLY A 379 9.19 12.55 0.55
N ILE A 380 8.80 13.39 -0.41
CA ILE A 380 9.13 14.82 -0.39
C ILE A 380 8.46 15.50 0.80
N LEU A 381 7.21 15.15 1.11
CA LEU A 381 6.48 15.66 2.26
C LEU A 381 7.19 15.31 3.57
N LEU A 382 7.66 14.07 3.72
CA LEU A 382 8.49 13.66 4.87
C LEU A 382 9.80 14.44 4.97
N LEU A 383 10.45 14.73 3.84
CA LEU A 383 11.65 15.59 3.84
C LEU A 383 11.32 17.01 4.31
N ILE A 384 10.17 17.56 3.90
CA ILE A 384 9.69 18.88 4.36
C ILE A 384 9.43 18.84 5.87
N VAL A 385 8.76 17.81 6.40
CA VAL A 385 8.55 17.66 7.86
C VAL A 385 9.87 17.57 8.59
N LEU A 386 10.82 16.79 8.08
CA LEU A 386 12.11 16.61 8.73
C LEU A 386 12.92 17.91 8.79
N LEU A 387 12.73 18.83 7.84
CA LEU A 387 13.43 20.11 7.75
C LEU A 387 12.69 21.27 8.44
N PHE A 388 11.35 21.28 8.37
CA PHE A 388 10.51 22.43 8.74
C PHE A 388 9.48 22.14 9.84
N GLU A 389 9.34 20.88 10.29
CA GLU A 389 8.41 20.46 11.37
C GLU A 389 6.96 20.90 11.18
N VAL A 390 6.50 20.82 9.94
CA VAL A 390 5.14 21.21 9.58
C VAL A 390 4.17 20.05 9.82
N ASP A 391 2.94 20.34 10.25
CA ASP A 391 1.90 19.33 10.37
C ASP A 391 1.40 18.91 8.98
N ILE A 392 1.51 17.61 8.68
CA ILE A 392 1.20 17.03 7.36
C ILE A 392 0.13 15.95 7.41
N GLU A 393 -0.67 15.89 8.47
CA GLU A 393 -1.66 14.83 8.68
C GLU A 393 -2.64 14.70 7.50
N ILE A 394 -3.25 15.81 7.09
CA ILE A 394 -4.21 15.88 5.99
C ILE A 394 -3.57 15.49 4.64
N PRO A 395 -2.46 16.11 4.18
CA PRO A 395 -1.85 15.71 2.91
C PRO A 395 -1.35 14.25 2.93
N SER A 396 -0.87 13.74 4.07
CA SER A 396 -0.49 12.32 4.22
C SER A 396 -1.68 11.39 4.06
N PHE A 397 -2.80 11.71 4.72
CA PHE A 397 -4.05 10.96 4.62
C PHE A 397 -4.60 10.94 3.19
N LEU A 398 -4.61 12.10 2.53
CA LEU A 398 -5.07 12.22 1.16
C LEU A 398 -4.20 11.41 0.18
N LEU A 399 -2.87 11.48 0.30
CA LEU A 399 -1.95 10.70 -0.51
C LEU A 399 -2.16 9.20 -0.28
N PHE A 400 -2.36 8.77 0.97
CA PHE A 400 -2.72 7.38 1.26
C PHE A 400 -4.04 6.96 0.59
N LEU A 401 -5.10 7.77 0.66
CA LEU A 401 -6.38 7.45 0.01
C LEU A 401 -6.23 7.32 -1.52
N ILE A 402 -5.52 8.25 -2.15
CA ILE A 402 -5.24 8.23 -3.60
C ILE A 402 -4.44 6.98 -3.97
N MET A 403 -3.48 6.58 -3.13
CA MET A 403 -2.73 5.34 -3.29
C MET A 403 -3.65 4.12 -3.21
N VAL A 404 -4.52 4.01 -2.19
CA VAL A 404 -5.46 2.90 -2.06
C VAL A 404 -6.39 2.81 -3.27
N MET A 405 -6.97 3.94 -3.68
CA MET A 405 -7.85 4.00 -4.84
C MET A 405 -7.13 3.61 -6.14
N SER A 406 -5.93 4.14 -6.38
CA SER A 406 -5.16 3.82 -7.58
C SER A 406 -4.71 2.35 -7.61
N LEU A 407 -4.43 1.75 -6.45
CA LEU A 407 -4.13 0.33 -6.35
C LEU A 407 -5.37 -0.54 -6.60
N ALA A 408 -6.52 -0.16 -6.06
CA ALA A 408 -7.79 -0.86 -6.32
C ALA A 408 -8.15 -0.84 -7.81
N LEU A 409 -7.98 0.32 -8.47
CA LEU A 409 -8.18 0.46 -9.91
C LEU A 409 -7.18 -0.39 -10.72
N LEU A 410 -5.92 -0.46 -10.29
CA LEU A 410 -4.91 -1.32 -10.90
C LEU A 410 -5.30 -2.81 -10.82
N LEU A 411 -5.71 -3.28 -9.65
CA LEU A 411 -6.15 -4.66 -9.46
C LEU A 411 -7.38 -4.96 -10.32
N SER A 412 -8.37 -4.05 -10.34
CA SER A 412 -9.56 -4.18 -11.18
C SER A 412 -9.20 -4.28 -12.66
N HIS A 413 -8.27 -3.45 -13.13
CA HIS A 413 -7.84 -3.47 -14.53
C HIS A 413 -7.13 -4.78 -14.89
N ARG A 414 -6.23 -5.27 -14.02
CA ARG A 414 -5.55 -6.55 -14.21
C ARG A 414 -6.52 -7.73 -14.22
N SER A 415 -7.49 -7.71 -13.32
CA SER A 415 -8.53 -8.73 -13.27
C SER A 415 -9.31 -8.76 -14.59
N GLN A 416 -9.71 -7.60 -15.10
CA GLN A 416 -10.42 -7.51 -16.39
C GLN A 416 -9.57 -8.00 -17.58
N GLN A 417 -8.29 -7.65 -17.63
CA GLN A 417 -7.39 -8.13 -18.69
C GLN A 417 -7.22 -9.66 -18.63
N ALA A 418 -7.07 -10.22 -17.43
CA ALA A 418 -6.97 -11.66 -17.24
C ALA A 418 -8.27 -12.36 -17.67
N TYR A 419 -9.45 -11.81 -17.31
CA TYR A 419 -10.74 -12.34 -17.74
C TYR A 419 -10.87 -12.34 -19.26
N ASN A 420 -10.57 -11.22 -19.92
CA ASN A 420 -10.65 -11.13 -21.38
C ASN A 420 -9.69 -12.13 -22.06
N LYS A 421 -8.49 -12.34 -21.50
CA LYS A 421 -7.54 -13.30 -22.07
C LYS A 421 -8.00 -14.75 -21.91
N VAL A 422 -8.61 -15.07 -20.77
CA VAL A 422 -9.22 -16.38 -20.53
C VAL A 422 -10.38 -16.62 -21.51
N GLU A 423 -11.22 -15.61 -21.74
CA GLU A 423 -12.33 -15.68 -22.71
C GLU A 423 -11.82 -15.88 -24.15
N GLU A 424 -10.81 -15.11 -24.57
CA GLU A 424 -10.17 -15.25 -25.88
C GLU A 424 -9.61 -16.68 -26.07
N MET A 425 -8.84 -17.18 -25.11
CA MET A 425 -8.28 -18.54 -25.17
C MET A 425 -9.37 -19.62 -25.15
N SER A 426 -10.48 -19.39 -24.43
CA SER A 426 -11.62 -20.30 -24.44
C SER A 426 -12.28 -20.37 -25.82
N ASN A 427 -12.45 -19.23 -26.48
CA ASN A 427 -13.02 -19.15 -27.83
C ASN A 427 -12.09 -19.81 -28.87
N GLU A 428 -10.79 -19.54 -28.80
CA GLU A 428 -9.78 -20.21 -29.66
C GLU A 428 -9.82 -21.73 -29.48
N LEU A 429 -9.97 -22.22 -28.24
CA LEU A 429 -10.05 -23.64 -27.96
C LEU A 429 -11.31 -24.28 -28.55
N LEU A 430 -12.46 -23.59 -28.48
CA LEU A 430 -13.72 -24.06 -29.07
C LEU A 430 -13.64 -24.11 -30.60
N GLU A 431 -13.04 -23.11 -31.24
CA GLU A 431 -12.82 -23.11 -32.68
C GLU A 431 -11.88 -24.25 -33.10
N PHE A 432 -10.79 -24.47 -32.36
CA PHE A 432 -9.87 -25.58 -32.61
C PHE A 432 -10.55 -26.94 -32.47
N ASP A 433 -11.39 -27.11 -31.45
CA ASP A 433 -12.15 -28.35 -31.25
C ASP A 433 -13.10 -28.63 -32.42
N ARG A 434 -13.80 -27.59 -32.90
CA ARG A 434 -14.66 -27.67 -34.08
C ARG A 434 -13.88 -28.01 -35.35
N MET A 435 -12.75 -27.34 -35.59
CA MET A 435 -11.91 -27.62 -36.77
C MET A 435 -11.36 -29.05 -36.75
N LYS A 436 -10.97 -29.56 -35.58
CA LYS A 436 -10.54 -30.95 -35.41
C LYS A 436 -11.66 -31.92 -35.76
N ASP A 437 -12.87 -31.67 -35.29
CA ASP A 437 -14.03 -32.53 -35.58
C ASP A 437 -14.43 -32.49 -37.06
N GLU A 438 -14.37 -31.33 -37.71
CA GLU A 438 -14.59 -31.18 -39.15
C GLU A 438 -13.49 -31.91 -39.96
N PHE A 439 -12.22 -31.76 -39.57
CA PHE A 439 -11.10 -32.45 -40.19
C PHE A 439 -11.23 -33.97 -40.10
N LEU A 440 -11.59 -34.52 -38.94
CA LEU A 440 -11.77 -35.96 -38.75
C LEU A 440 -12.86 -36.52 -39.67
N VAL A 441 -13.97 -35.79 -39.85
CA VAL A 441 -15.06 -36.26 -40.71
C VAL A 441 -14.73 -36.16 -42.18
N LYS A 442 -14.18 -35.02 -42.60
CA LYS A 442 -13.78 -34.83 -44.00
C LYS A 442 -12.73 -35.85 -44.40
N THR A 443 -11.66 -36.00 -43.61
CA THR A 443 -10.58 -36.94 -43.89
C THR A 443 -11.08 -38.39 -43.88
N SER A 444 -11.96 -38.77 -42.94
CA SER A 444 -12.53 -40.12 -42.92
C SER A 444 -13.37 -40.41 -44.17
N HIS A 445 -14.15 -39.43 -44.66
CA HIS A 445 -14.96 -39.60 -45.86
C HIS A 445 -14.08 -39.71 -47.13
N GLU A 446 -13.07 -38.85 -47.23
CA GLU A 446 -12.12 -38.84 -48.35
C GLU A 446 -11.25 -40.11 -48.38
N LEU A 447 -10.89 -40.70 -47.24
CA LEU A 447 -10.18 -41.97 -47.16
C LEU A 447 -11.09 -43.19 -47.43
N GLY A 448 -12.39 -43.10 -47.11
CA GLY A 448 -13.33 -44.20 -47.31
C GLY A 448 -13.56 -44.55 -48.79
N THR A 449 -13.57 -43.54 -49.66
CA THR A 449 -13.78 -43.68 -51.11
C THR A 449 -12.68 -44.48 -51.82
N PRO A 450 -11.38 -44.13 -51.72
CA PRO A 450 -10.30 -44.90 -52.33
C PRO A 450 -10.19 -46.31 -51.74
N LEU A 451 -10.50 -46.49 -50.45
CA LEU A 451 -10.53 -47.82 -49.83
C LEU A 451 -11.62 -48.73 -50.42
N HIS A 452 -12.80 -48.19 -50.70
CA HIS A 452 -13.83 -48.94 -51.44
C HIS A 452 -13.37 -49.26 -52.86
N GLY A 453 -12.64 -48.34 -53.52
CA GLY A 453 -12.02 -48.60 -54.82
C GLY A 453 -11.06 -49.80 -54.79
N ILE A 454 -10.11 -49.83 -53.85
CA ILE A 454 -9.16 -50.94 -53.70
C ILE A 454 -9.88 -52.24 -53.33
N MET A 455 -10.89 -52.18 -52.46
CA MET A 455 -11.70 -53.33 -52.08
C MET A 455 -12.47 -53.93 -53.27
N ASN A 456 -13.09 -53.09 -54.10
CA ASN A 456 -13.82 -53.53 -55.29
C ASN A 456 -12.88 -54.05 -56.38
N LEU A 457 -11.75 -53.39 -56.64
CA LEU A 457 -10.76 -53.85 -57.61
C LEU A 457 -10.17 -55.21 -57.19
N SER A 458 -9.79 -55.37 -55.92
CA SER A 458 -9.30 -56.64 -55.40
C SER A 458 -10.36 -57.74 -55.42
N GLN A 459 -11.64 -57.41 -55.16
CA GLN A 459 -12.76 -58.35 -55.29
C GLN A 459 -12.98 -58.79 -56.75
N SER A 460 -12.97 -57.84 -57.70
CA SER A 460 -13.12 -58.10 -59.13
C SER A 460 -12.01 -59.02 -59.67
N LEU A 461 -10.77 -58.83 -59.19
CA LEU A 461 -9.65 -59.71 -59.48
C LEU A 461 -9.86 -61.13 -58.93
N LEU A 462 -10.43 -61.25 -57.72
CA LEU A 462 -10.73 -62.54 -57.09
C LEU A 462 -11.90 -63.28 -57.73
N GLU A 463 -12.89 -62.56 -58.26
CA GLU A 463 -14.04 -63.10 -58.99
C GLU A 463 -13.69 -63.52 -60.43
N GLY A 464 -12.48 -63.23 -60.89
CA GLY A 464 -11.98 -63.62 -62.21
C GLY A 464 -12.52 -62.78 -63.36
N VAL A 465 -13.09 -61.60 -63.08
CA VAL A 465 -13.67 -60.67 -64.08
C VAL A 465 -12.62 -60.22 -65.10
N GLU A 466 -11.37 -60.05 -64.67
CA GLU A 466 -10.21 -59.66 -65.50
C GLU A 466 -9.40 -60.87 -66.02
N GLY A 467 -9.92 -62.10 -65.83
CA GLY A 467 -9.27 -63.35 -66.20
C GLY A 467 -8.68 -64.15 -65.01
N PRO A 468 -8.17 -65.38 -65.26
CA PRO A 468 -7.70 -66.28 -64.22
C PRO A 468 -6.35 -65.83 -63.62
N LEU A 469 -6.29 -65.74 -62.29
CA LEU A 469 -5.07 -65.40 -61.55
C LEU A 469 -4.18 -66.62 -61.30
N LYS A 470 -2.86 -66.45 -61.34
CA LYS A 470 -1.91 -67.46 -60.82
C LYS A 470 -2.02 -67.53 -59.29
N ARG A 471 -1.71 -68.69 -58.70
CA ARG A 471 -1.84 -68.94 -57.25
C ARG A 471 -1.25 -67.83 -56.35
N LYS A 472 -0.03 -67.36 -56.62
CA LYS A 472 0.60 -66.26 -55.85
C LYS A 472 -0.12 -64.92 -56.01
N GLN A 473 -0.71 -64.64 -57.18
CA GLN A 473 -1.47 -63.42 -57.44
C GLN A 473 -2.82 -63.47 -56.70
N GLN A 474 -3.45 -64.64 -56.65
CA GLN A 474 -4.67 -64.88 -55.89
C GLN A 474 -4.44 -64.70 -54.38
N GLU A 475 -3.38 -65.30 -53.82
CA GLU A 475 -2.98 -65.10 -52.41
C GLU A 475 -2.73 -63.62 -52.08
N SER A 476 -2.08 -62.88 -52.98
CA SER A 476 -1.84 -61.43 -52.81
C SER A 476 -3.13 -60.61 -52.90
N ALA A 477 -4.04 -60.94 -53.82
CA ALA A 477 -5.33 -60.26 -53.96
C ALA A 477 -6.24 -60.50 -52.73
N ILE A 478 -6.22 -61.71 -52.16
CA ILE A 478 -6.91 -62.03 -50.89
C ILE A 478 -6.37 -61.15 -49.75
N LEU A 479 -5.04 -60.99 -49.67
CA LEU A 479 -4.41 -60.14 -48.65
C LEU A 479 -4.79 -58.67 -48.83
N ILE A 480 -4.67 -58.12 -50.04
CA ILE A 480 -5.05 -56.73 -50.36
C ILE A 480 -6.52 -56.49 -50.01
N HIS A 481 -7.40 -57.43 -50.39
CA HIS A 481 -8.82 -57.33 -50.12
C HIS A 481 -9.12 -57.34 -48.62
N SER A 482 -8.54 -58.28 -47.87
CA SER A 482 -8.74 -58.37 -46.42
C SER A 482 -8.20 -57.16 -45.64
N VAL A 483 -7.03 -56.63 -46.02
CA VAL A 483 -6.45 -55.41 -45.43
C VAL A 483 -7.30 -54.19 -45.75
N SER A 484 -7.74 -54.04 -47.00
CA SER A 484 -8.60 -52.92 -47.43
C SER A 484 -9.94 -52.92 -46.72
N ARG A 485 -10.55 -54.11 -46.57
CA ARG A 485 -11.81 -54.31 -45.83
C ARG A 485 -11.65 -53.91 -44.36
N ARG A 486 -10.54 -54.31 -43.71
CA ARG A 486 -10.26 -53.96 -42.31
C ARG A 486 -10.03 -52.45 -42.14
N LEU A 487 -9.29 -51.81 -43.05
CA LEU A 487 -9.02 -50.37 -42.97
C LEU A 487 -10.29 -49.55 -43.23
N ALA A 488 -11.14 -49.98 -44.17
CA ALA A 488 -12.44 -49.36 -44.42
C ALA A 488 -13.35 -49.43 -43.18
N GLY A 489 -13.31 -50.55 -42.45
CA GLY A 489 -14.00 -50.70 -41.16
C GLY A 489 -13.53 -49.66 -40.13
N LEU A 490 -12.21 -49.53 -39.94
CA LEU A 490 -11.64 -48.55 -38.99
C LEU A 490 -11.96 -47.10 -39.35
N VAL A 491 -11.91 -46.74 -40.63
CA VAL A 491 -12.26 -45.39 -41.11
C VAL A 491 -13.76 -45.11 -40.89
N LYS A 492 -14.61 -46.13 -41.10
CA LYS A 492 -16.05 -46.05 -40.83
C LYS A 492 -16.34 -45.86 -39.34
N ASP A 493 -15.62 -46.57 -38.47
CA ASP A 493 -15.77 -46.45 -37.01
C ASP A 493 -15.32 -45.07 -36.52
N LEU A 494 -14.23 -44.53 -37.06
CA LEU A 494 -13.77 -43.17 -36.77
C LEU A 494 -14.82 -42.12 -37.17
N SER A 495 -15.41 -42.27 -38.36
CA SER A 495 -16.52 -41.42 -38.82
C SER A 495 -17.75 -41.52 -37.91
N PHE A 496 -18.08 -42.74 -37.48
CA PHE A 496 -19.22 -42.99 -36.60
C PHE A 496 -19.05 -42.35 -35.22
N ILE A 497 -17.86 -42.47 -34.61
CA ILE A 497 -17.54 -41.82 -33.33
C ILE A 497 -17.67 -40.30 -33.43
N SER A 498 -17.21 -39.71 -34.53
CA SER A 498 -17.34 -38.25 -34.72
C SER A 498 -18.81 -37.81 -34.87
N LYS A 499 -19.64 -38.57 -35.60
CA LYS A 499 -21.09 -38.32 -35.70
C LYS A 499 -21.80 -38.45 -34.36
N ILE A 500 -21.40 -39.41 -33.52
CA ILE A 500 -21.93 -39.56 -32.15
C ILE A 500 -21.61 -38.32 -31.33
N LYS A 501 -20.35 -37.85 -31.33
CA LYS A 501 -19.94 -36.67 -30.55
C LYS A 501 -20.71 -35.40 -30.91
N ARG A 502 -21.12 -35.25 -32.17
CA ARG A 502 -21.93 -34.12 -32.64
C ARG A 502 -23.44 -34.30 -32.50
N GLY A 503 -23.90 -35.44 -31.98
CA GLY A 503 -25.33 -35.73 -31.84
C GLY A 503 -26.05 -35.97 -33.18
N GLU A 504 -25.32 -36.23 -34.26
CA GLU A 504 -25.86 -36.41 -35.63
C GLU A 504 -26.38 -37.84 -35.89
N VAL A 505 -26.39 -38.71 -34.87
CA VAL A 505 -26.85 -40.10 -35.02
C VAL A 505 -28.36 -40.16 -34.84
N SER A 506 -29.08 -40.28 -35.95
CA SER A 506 -30.52 -40.55 -35.94
C SER A 506 -30.79 -42.04 -35.79
N PHE A 507 -31.48 -42.44 -34.72
CA PHE A 507 -31.96 -43.82 -34.56
C PHE A 507 -33.35 -43.97 -35.19
N THR A 508 -33.48 -44.82 -36.21
CA THR A 508 -34.78 -45.20 -36.77
C THR A 508 -35.20 -46.54 -36.20
N ALA A 509 -36.27 -46.55 -35.39
CA ALA A 509 -36.89 -47.80 -34.94
C ALA A 509 -37.62 -48.45 -36.12
N LYS A 510 -37.20 -49.67 -36.49
CA LYS A 510 -37.92 -50.52 -37.44
C LYS A 510 -38.45 -51.75 -36.70
N PRO A 511 -39.66 -52.25 -37.04
CA PRO A 511 -40.12 -53.53 -36.53
C PRO A 511 -39.19 -54.63 -37.03
N ILE A 512 -38.61 -55.38 -36.09
CA ILE A 512 -37.70 -56.51 -36.35
C ILE A 512 -38.38 -57.77 -35.79
N ASP A 513 -38.28 -58.88 -36.52
CA ASP A 513 -38.76 -60.17 -36.03
C ASP A 513 -37.95 -60.58 -34.80
N ILE A 514 -38.63 -60.93 -33.72
CA ILE A 514 -38.00 -61.29 -32.44
C ILE A 514 -37.06 -62.48 -32.59
N ARG A 515 -37.33 -63.37 -33.55
CA ARG A 515 -36.47 -64.52 -33.88
C ARG A 515 -35.09 -64.08 -34.36
N MET A 516 -35.03 -62.99 -35.13
CA MET A 516 -33.77 -62.41 -35.60
C MET A 516 -32.95 -61.83 -34.44
N VAL A 517 -33.62 -61.31 -33.40
CA VAL A 517 -32.93 -60.82 -32.19
C VAL A 517 -32.38 -61.99 -31.38
N GLU A 518 -33.13 -63.10 -31.26
CA GLU A 518 -32.67 -64.31 -30.57
C GLU A 518 -31.47 -64.97 -31.27
N GLU A 519 -31.48 -65.04 -32.61
CA GLU A 519 -30.34 -65.56 -33.40
C GLU A 519 -29.09 -64.70 -33.23
N VAL A 520 -29.21 -63.37 -33.32
CA VAL A 520 -28.07 -62.45 -33.14
C VAL A 520 -27.52 -62.54 -31.71
N LEU A 521 -28.39 -62.64 -30.70
CA LEU A 521 -27.95 -62.81 -29.31
C LEU A 521 -27.24 -64.15 -29.10
N ALA A 522 -27.69 -65.23 -29.74
CA ALA A 522 -27.04 -66.53 -29.71
C ALA A 522 -25.64 -66.49 -30.37
N GLU A 523 -25.50 -65.78 -31.49
CA GLU A 523 -24.24 -65.62 -32.22
C GLU A 523 -23.21 -64.77 -31.44
N ILE A 524 -23.66 -63.67 -30.81
CA ILE A 524 -22.83 -62.84 -29.93
C ILE A 524 -22.39 -63.62 -28.69
N ALA A 525 -23.28 -64.43 -28.10
CA ALA A 525 -22.97 -65.30 -26.97
C ALA A 525 -21.93 -66.39 -27.32
N MET A 526 -21.87 -66.83 -28.59
CA MET A 526 -20.87 -67.79 -29.06
C MET A 526 -19.49 -67.14 -29.33
N SER A 527 -19.44 -65.86 -29.72
CA SER A 527 -18.18 -65.17 -30.07
C SER A 527 -17.51 -64.42 -28.92
N CYS A 528 -18.21 -64.16 -27.81
CA CYS A 528 -17.65 -63.54 -26.61
C CYS A 528 -17.35 -64.61 -25.53
N PRO A 529 -16.13 -64.71 -24.97
CA PRO A 529 -15.94 -65.50 -23.75
C PRO A 529 -16.81 -64.91 -22.62
N PRO A 530 -17.25 -65.71 -21.63
CA PRO A 530 -18.27 -65.32 -20.67
C PRO A 530 -17.78 -64.20 -19.75
N LEU A 531 -17.87 -62.96 -20.21
CA LEU A 531 -17.73 -61.76 -19.39
C LEU A 531 -19.06 -61.54 -18.66
N ARG A 532 -18.97 -61.52 -17.33
CA ARG A 532 -20.09 -61.36 -16.39
C ARG A 532 -21.07 -60.25 -16.82
N LEU A 533 -22.33 -60.67 -16.96
CA LEU A 533 -23.57 -59.89 -16.74
C LEU A 533 -23.83 -58.68 -17.64
N PHE A 534 -24.32 -58.92 -18.86
CA PHE A 534 -25.34 -58.06 -19.48
C PHE A 534 -26.70 -58.75 -19.42
N LYS A 535 -27.59 -58.30 -18.52
CA LYS A 535 -29.02 -58.68 -18.55
C LYS A 535 -29.76 -57.73 -19.50
N LEU A 536 -29.93 -58.14 -20.75
CA LEU A 536 -30.82 -57.45 -21.69
C LEU A 536 -32.26 -57.92 -21.43
N SER A 537 -33.07 -57.03 -20.84
CA SER A 537 -34.51 -57.27 -20.64
C SER A 537 -35.26 -56.67 -21.83
N ILE A 538 -35.77 -57.51 -22.73
CA ILE A 538 -36.70 -57.07 -23.79
C ILE A 538 -38.11 -57.15 -23.22
N ARG A 539 -38.69 -56.01 -22.82
CA ARG A 539 -40.11 -55.92 -22.44
C ARG A 539 -40.95 -55.77 -23.70
N SER A 540 -41.60 -56.85 -24.15
CA SER A 540 -42.64 -56.79 -25.18
C SER A 540 -43.96 -56.30 -24.58
N ARG A 541 -44.24 -54.99 -24.65
CA ARG A 541 -45.61 -54.46 -24.53
C ARG A 541 -45.86 -53.36 -25.57
N GLN A 542 -46.80 -53.67 -26.46
CA GLN A 542 -47.70 -52.78 -27.21
C GLN A 542 -47.11 -51.81 -28.26
N ILE A 543 -47.17 -52.27 -29.50
CA ILE A 543 -47.92 -51.65 -30.63
C ILE A 543 -48.42 -50.20 -30.41
N CYS A 544 -47.89 -49.30 -31.23
CA CYS A 544 -48.53 -48.11 -31.83
C CYS A 544 -49.04 -46.99 -30.91
N ARG A 545 -48.27 -45.89 -30.82
CA ARG A 545 -48.75 -44.48 -30.84
C ARG A 545 -47.56 -43.51 -30.88
N LEU A 546 -47.11 -43.18 -32.08
CA LEU A 546 -46.39 -41.92 -32.36
C LEU A 546 -47.01 -41.32 -33.63
N SER A 547 -48.29 -40.95 -33.54
CA SER A 547 -48.84 -39.90 -34.37
C SER A 547 -48.72 -38.58 -33.61
N THR A 548 -48.14 -37.58 -34.28
CA THR A 548 -48.37 -36.14 -34.07
C THR A 548 -47.99 -35.53 -32.72
N ARG A 549 -46.77 -34.96 -32.65
CA ARG A 549 -46.56 -33.56 -32.23
C ARG A 549 -45.16 -33.07 -32.62
N MET A 550 -44.98 -32.86 -33.92
CA MET A 550 -44.07 -31.85 -34.44
C MET A 550 -44.97 -30.77 -35.08
N SER A 551 -45.33 -29.75 -34.29
CA SER A 551 -45.59 -28.37 -34.74
C SER A 551 -46.12 -27.57 -33.54
N ARG A 552 -45.30 -26.67 -32.99
CA ARG A 552 -45.61 -25.26 -32.65
C ARG A 552 -44.64 -24.74 -31.58
N SER A 553 -44.17 -23.51 -31.87
CA SER A 553 -43.19 -22.63 -31.23
C SER A 553 -41.77 -23.15 -31.15
#